data_AF-A0A928ZZ61-F1
#
_entry.id   AF-A0A928ZZ61-F1
#
_cell.length_a   1.000
_cell.length_b   1.000
_cell.length_c   1.000
_cell.angle_alpha   90.00
_cell.angle_beta   90.00
_cell.angle_gamma   90.00
#
_symmetry.space_group_name_H-M   'P 1'
#
loop_
_entity.id
_entity.type
_entity.pdbx_description
1 polymer ?
#
loop_
_entity_poly.entity_id
_entity_poly.type
_entity_poly.pdbx_seq_one_letter_code
_entity_poly.pdbx_strand_id
1 'polypeptide(L)'
;MEIRFRECDFFNLWIWLELENVPSAMEQQYIEEIFDSWFFLGKLGGFNAENLQVQDGGHEISYMNYDNDVADGSLMAVMHNMSEVQFQGTWARCWFDLGTTDAIALDVLVNTLKQFSKDYIVIHRVYIGGENEDWPIPRDQHADFVDAMH
;
A
#
# COMPACT_ATOMS: atom_id res chain seq x y z
N MET A 1 3.66 2.52 -16.79
CA MET A 1 3.23 2.85 -15.43
C MET A 1 3.82 4.17 -14.97
N GLU A 2 3.01 5.21 -14.96
CA GLU A 2 3.28 6.51 -14.35
C GLU A 2 2.82 6.48 -12.88
N ILE A 3 3.62 7.00 -11.95
CA ILE A 3 3.29 7.05 -10.51
C ILE A 3 3.18 8.50 -10.11
N ARG A 4 2.07 8.88 -9.47
CA ARG A 4 1.86 10.23 -8.93
C ARG A 4 1.42 10.16 -7.48
N PHE A 5 2.19 10.82 -6.62
CA PHE A 5 1.76 11.17 -5.27
C PHE A 5 0.95 12.46 -5.35
N ARG A 6 -0.20 12.49 -4.68
CA ARG A 6 -1.09 13.66 -4.57
C ARG A 6 -1.13 14.11 -3.11
N GLU A 7 -2.27 14.57 -2.63
CA GLU A 7 -2.46 14.86 -1.21
C GLU A 7 -2.53 13.55 -0.41
N CYS A 8 -1.43 13.21 0.26
CA CYS A 8 -1.34 12.00 1.05
C CYS A 8 -1.67 12.28 2.52
N ASP A 9 -2.75 11.69 3.01
CA ASP A 9 -3.03 11.52 4.44
C ASP A 9 -2.85 10.04 4.78
N PHE A 10 -1.95 9.72 5.71
CA PHE A 10 -1.66 8.33 6.08
C PHE A 10 -2.84 7.65 6.77
N PHE A 11 -3.71 8.40 7.44
CA PHE A 11 -4.90 7.85 8.10
C PHE A 11 -6.10 7.75 7.18
N ASN A 12 -6.01 8.33 5.99
CA ASN A 12 -7.07 8.36 4.99
C ASN A 12 -6.47 8.30 3.57
N LEU A 13 -5.71 7.24 3.31
CA LEU A 13 -4.99 7.10 2.06
C LEU A 13 -5.80 6.29 1.06
N TRP A 14 -6.14 6.92 -0.06
CA TRP A 14 -6.68 6.21 -1.20
C TRP A 14 -5.60 5.95 -2.24
N ILE A 15 -5.66 4.76 -2.86
CA ILE A 15 -4.77 4.36 -3.95
C ILE A 15 -5.63 3.96 -5.16
N TRP A 16 -5.28 4.46 -6.34
CA TRP A 16 -5.94 4.14 -7.61
C TRP A 16 -4.98 3.52 -8.60
N LEU A 17 -5.47 2.55 -9.36
CA LEU A 17 -4.78 1.92 -10.48
C LEU A 17 -5.61 2.12 -11.75
N GLU A 18 -5.01 2.71 -12.78
CA GLU A 18 -5.58 2.78 -14.14
C GLU A 18 -5.00 1.63 -14.96
N LEU A 19 -5.82 0.64 -15.28
CA LEU A 19 -5.45 -0.55 -16.04
C LEU A 19 -5.63 -0.31 -17.54
N GLU A 20 -4.90 -1.04 -18.38
CA GLU A 20 -5.03 -0.92 -19.84
C GLU A 20 -6.39 -1.40 -20.35
N ASN A 21 -6.96 -2.42 -19.71
CA ASN A 21 -8.26 -2.98 -20.05
C ASN A 21 -9.09 -3.22 -18.78
N VAL A 22 -10.38 -3.50 -18.95
CA VAL A 22 -11.23 -3.96 -17.83
C VAL A 22 -10.65 -5.30 -17.33
N PRO A 23 -10.25 -5.41 -16.05
CA PRO A 23 -9.61 -6.62 -15.56
C PRO A 23 -10.58 -7.78 -15.53
N SER A 24 -10.10 -8.95 -15.94
CA SER A 24 -10.76 -10.23 -15.74
C SER A 24 -10.87 -10.58 -14.26
N ALA A 25 -11.72 -11.54 -13.91
CA ALA A 25 -11.88 -11.98 -12.51
C ALA A 25 -10.55 -12.47 -11.88
N MET A 26 -9.68 -13.09 -12.68
CA MET A 26 -8.37 -13.54 -12.21
C MET A 26 -7.42 -12.36 -11.94
N GLU A 27 -7.41 -11.35 -12.81
CA GLU A 27 -6.60 -10.13 -12.61
C GLU A 27 -7.10 -9.31 -11.42
N GLN A 28 -8.43 -9.25 -11.21
CA GLN A 28 -9.03 -8.63 -10.02
C GLN A 28 -8.55 -9.33 -8.75
N GLN A 29 -8.63 -10.67 -8.71
CA GLN A 29 -8.13 -11.47 -7.59
C GLN A 29 -6.64 -11.21 -7.31
N TYR A 30 -5.80 -11.08 -8.35
CA TYR A 30 -4.38 -10.75 -8.12
C TYR A 30 -4.18 -9.35 -7.53
N ILE A 31 -4.98 -8.36 -7.93
CA ILE A 31 -4.91 -7.01 -7.36
C ILE A 31 -5.35 -7.04 -5.89
N GLU A 32 -6.42 -7.76 -5.57
CA GLU A 32 -6.88 -8.00 -4.19
C GLU A 32 -5.78 -8.66 -3.36
N GLU A 33 -5.19 -9.76 -3.84
CA GLU A 33 -4.13 -10.47 -3.14
C GLU A 33 -2.86 -9.62 -2.91
N ILE A 34 -2.52 -8.74 -3.85
CA ILE A 34 -1.40 -7.79 -3.69
C ILE A 34 -1.70 -6.84 -2.52
N PHE A 35 -2.88 -6.24 -2.49
CA PHE A 35 -3.24 -5.30 -1.43
C PHE A 35 -3.41 -6.00 -0.07
N ASP A 36 -4.08 -7.15 -0.04
CA ASP A 36 -4.26 -7.94 1.20
C ASP A 36 -2.91 -8.37 1.79
N SER A 37 -2.00 -8.87 0.96
CA SER A 37 -0.67 -9.31 1.40
C SER A 37 0.16 -8.14 1.91
N TRP A 38 0.17 -7.03 1.16
CA TRP A 38 0.88 -5.81 1.54
C TRP A 38 0.33 -5.24 2.86
N PHE A 39 -0.98 -5.10 2.97
CA PHE A 39 -1.64 -4.63 4.19
C PHE A 39 -1.36 -5.56 5.37
N PHE A 40 -1.45 -6.88 5.19
CA PHE A 40 -1.23 -7.84 6.27
C PHE A 40 0.19 -7.76 6.84
N LEU A 41 1.20 -7.62 5.98
CA LEU A 41 2.58 -7.38 6.42
C LEU A 41 2.70 -6.06 7.21
N GLY A 42 2.09 -4.98 6.71
CA GLY A 42 2.08 -3.68 7.37
C GLY A 42 1.35 -3.69 8.72
N LYS A 43 0.24 -4.42 8.83
CA LYS A 43 -0.54 -4.57 10.07
C LYS A 43 0.27 -5.25 11.18
N LEU A 44 1.22 -6.10 10.81
CA LEU A 44 2.12 -6.80 11.73
C LEU A 44 3.44 -6.06 11.98
N GLY A 45 3.61 -4.84 11.46
CA GLY A 45 4.83 -4.06 11.65
C GLY A 45 5.96 -4.40 10.69
N GLY A 46 5.67 -5.09 9.59
CA GLY A 46 6.69 -5.55 8.63
C GLY A 46 7.40 -4.43 7.87
N PHE A 47 6.82 -3.22 7.83
CA PHE A 47 7.41 -2.03 7.22
C PHE A 47 7.86 -1.04 8.29
N ASN A 48 8.78 -1.50 9.14
CA ASN A 48 9.36 -0.71 10.23
C ASN A 48 10.78 -0.27 9.87
N ALA A 49 10.93 1.02 9.55
CA ALA A 49 12.19 1.64 9.20
C ALA A 49 13.17 1.75 10.39
N GLU A 50 12.67 1.74 11.64
CA GLU A 50 13.52 1.75 12.83
C GLU A 50 14.26 0.43 13.05
N ASN A 51 13.78 -0.68 12.45
CA ASN A 51 14.35 -2.01 12.63
C ASN A 51 14.78 -2.69 11.31
N LEU A 52 15.46 -1.94 10.44
CA LEU A 52 15.97 -2.42 9.13
C LEU A 52 17.41 -2.96 9.19
N GLN A 53 17.78 -3.70 10.24
CA GLN A 53 19.16 -4.12 10.47
C GLN A 53 19.81 -4.85 9.27
N VAL A 54 19.06 -5.73 8.60
CA VAL A 54 19.56 -6.47 7.43
C VAL A 54 19.84 -5.55 6.25
N GLN A 55 18.99 -4.54 6.03
CA GLN A 55 19.18 -3.52 4.99
C GLN A 55 20.41 -2.66 5.32
N ASP A 56 20.58 -2.27 6.58
CA ASP A 56 21.72 -1.46 7.05
C ASP A 56 23.05 -2.22 6.95
N GLY A 57 23.03 -3.54 7.08
CA GLY A 57 24.18 -4.42 6.85
C GLY A 57 24.61 -4.53 5.38
N GLY A 58 23.79 -4.06 4.43
CA GLY A 58 24.11 -4.01 3.02
C GLY A 58 24.43 -5.39 2.42
N HIS A 59 25.59 -5.52 1.76
CA HIS A 59 26.01 -6.78 1.11
C HIS A 59 26.79 -7.70 2.06
N GLU A 60 27.15 -7.23 3.25
CA GLU A 60 28.00 -7.96 4.21
C GLU A 60 27.16 -8.68 5.28
N ILE A 61 26.03 -9.27 4.89
CA ILE A 61 25.11 -9.95 5.81
C ILE A 61 25.54 -11.38 6.18
N SER A 62 26.64 -11.87 5.61
CA SER A 62 27.16 -13.20 5.93
C SER A 62 27.57 -13.27 7.40
N TYR A 63 26.96 -14.19 8.15
CA TYR A 63 27.17 -14.35 9.60
C TYR A 63 26.79 -13.11 10.43
N MET A 64 25.91 -12.25 9.91
CA MET A 64 25.33 -11.17 10.69
C MET A 64 24.55 -11.74 11.88
N ASN A 65 24.81 -11.21 13.08
CA ASN A 65 23.97 -11.46 14.24
C ASN A 65 22.88 -10.41 14.25
N TYR A 66 21.62 -10.85 14.25
CA TYR A 66 20.48 -9.96 14.41
C TYR A 66 20.35 -9.56 15.88
N ASP A 67 20.30 -8.26 16.15
CA ASP A 67 20.21 -7.73 17.51
C ASP A 67 18.74 -7.72 17.96
N ASN A 68 18.38 -8.64 18.84
CA ASN A 68 17.01 -8.74 19.36
C ASN A 68 16.69 -7.64 20.38
N ASP A 69 17.69 -7.08 21.08
CA ASP A 69 17.45 -6.00 22.03
C ASP A 69 17.11 -4.71 21.27
N VAL A 70 17.74 -4.47 20.11
CA VAL A 70 17.38 -3.39 19.18
C VAL A 70 15.98 -3.61 18.61
N ALA A 71 15.67 -4.84 18.17
CA ALA A 71 14.36 -5.17 17.61
C ALA A 71 13.22 -4.97 18.63
N ASP A 72 13.39 -5.45 19.86
CA ASP A 72 12.41 -5.32 20.94
C ASP A 72 12.27 -3.86 21.44
N GLY A 73 13.33 -3.05 21.29
CA GLY A 73 13.33 -1.63 21.65
C GLY A 73 12.76 -0.70 20.59
N SER A 74 12.58 -1.16 19.36
CA SER A 74 12.07 -0.35 18.24
C SER A 74 10.57 -0.12 18.37
N LEU A 75 10.08 1.08 18.01
CA LEU A 75 8.65 1.34 18.02
C LEU A 75 7.97 0.58 16.87
N MET A 76 6.81 -0.02 17.14
CA MET A 76 6.07 -0.71 16.08
C MET A 76 5.43 0.31 15.11
N ALA A 77 5.70 0.12 13.83
CA ALA A 77 5.16 0.90 12.71
C ALA A 77 4.06 0.09 12.00
N VAL A 78 2.79 0.29 12.37
CA VAL A 78 1.68 -0.60 11.96
C VAL A 78 0.62 0.09 11.11
N MET A 79 0.07 -0.64 10.14
CA MET A 79 -1.17 -0.26 9.45
C MET A 79 -2.40 -0.67 10.27
N HIS A 80 -3.45 0.13 10.25
CA HIS A 80 -4.63 -0.12 11.06
C HIS A 80 -5.77 -0.78 10.27
N ASN A 81 -6.08 -0.26 9.08
CA ASN A 81 -7.27 -0.67 8.37
C ASN A 81 -7.15 -0.58 6.83
N MET A 82 -8.03 -1.30 6.15
CA MET A 82 -8.13 -1.36 4.69
C MET A 82 -9.60 -1.63 4.31
N SER A 83 -10.07 -1.04 3.21
CA SER A 83 -11.39 -1.36 2.63
C SER A 83 -11.32 -2.54 1.66
N GLU A 84 -12.47 -3.02 1.20
CA GLU A 84 -12.48 -3.89 0.01
C GLU A 84 -11.93 -3.15 -1.21
N VAL A 85 -11.27 -3.88 -2.10
CA VAL A 85 -10.84 -3.36 -3.39
C VAL A 85 -12.06 -3.17 -4.28
N GLN A 86 -12.16 -2.01 -4.90
CA GLN A 86 -13.27 -1.64 -5.78
C GLN A 86 -12.79 -1.57 -7.22
N PHE A 87 -13.64 -1.98 -8.15
CA PHE A 87 -13.38 -1.92 -9.59
C PHE A 87 -14.47 -1.14 -10.32
N GLN A 88 -14.08 -0.24 -11.24
CA GLN A 88 -14.99 0.47 -12.14
C GLN A 88 -14.35 0.65 -13.52
N GLY A 89 -14.82 -0.11 -14.50
CA GLY A 89 -14.24 -0.08 -15.85
C GLY A 89 -12.78 -0.51 -15.80
N THR A 90 -11.87 0.36 -16.25
CA THR A 90 -10.43 0.13 -16.20
C THR A 90 -9.78 0.57 -14.89
N TRP A 91 -10.54 1.12 -13.95
CA TRP A 91 -10.01 1.57 -12.67
C TRP A 91 -10.17 0.52 -11.58
N ALA A 92 -9.14 0.39 -10.75
CA ALA A 92 -9.23 -0.20 -9.42
C ALA A 92 -8.89 0.87 -8.38
N ARG A 93 -9.47 0.78 -7.18
CA ARG A 93 -9.07 1.60 -6.03
C ARG A 93 -9.25 0.87 -4.71
N CYS A 94 -8.50 1.30 -3.71
CA CYS A 94 -8.63 0.81 -2.35
C CYS A 94 -8.29 1.94 -1.37
N TRP A 95 -8.96 1.94 -0.21
CA TRP A 95 -8.70 2.84 0.90
C TRP A 95 -7.88 2.13 1.98
N PHE A 96 -6.99 2.87 2.62
CA PHE A 96 -6.12 2.42 3.70
C PHE A 96 -6.00 3.45 4.81
N ASP A 97 -5.98 2.97 6.05
CA ASP A 97 -5.38 3.65 7.20
C ASP A 97 -4.01 3.00 7.44
N LEU A 98 -2.97 3.68 6.98
CA LEU A 98 -1.59 3.26 7.10
C LEU A 98 -1.04 3.38 8.53
N GLY A 99 -1.77 4.02 9.44
CA GLY A 99 -1.39 4.18 10.84
C GLY A 99 0.00 4.80 10.98
N THR A 100 0.88 4.09 11.70
CA THR A 100 2.26 4.51 11.96
C THR A 100 3.27 3.83 11.05
N THR A 101 2.84 3.12 10.01
CA THR A 101 3.75 2.43 9.08
C THR A 101 4.70 3.40 8.39
N ASP A 102 5.94 2.96 8.11
CA ASP A 102 6.93 3.82 7.47
C ASP A 102 6.79 3.85 5.94
N ALA A 103 7.35 4.90 5.32
CA ALA A 103 7.28 5.14 3.89
C ALA A 103 7.84 4.00 3.02
N ILE A 104 8.71 3.13 3.57
CA ILE A 104 9.20 1.92 2.88
C ILE A 104 8.07 1.02 2.41
N ALA A 105 6.92 1.03 3.10
CA ALA A 105 5.72 0.31 2.66
C ALA A 105 5.31 0.72 1.24
N LEU A 106 5.32 2.01 0.93
CA LEU A 106 4.91 2.54 -0.37
C LEU A 106 5.92 2.20 -1.47
N ASP A 107 7.22 2.22 -1.17
CA ASP A 107 8.25 1.77 -2.11
C ASP A 107 8.10 0.28 -2.46
N VAL A 108 7.85 -0.57 -1.46
CA VAL A 108 7.58 -2.00 -1.66
C VAL A 108 6.35 -2.19 -2.54
N LEU A 109 5.25 -1.49 -2.25
CA LEU A 109 4.02 -1.56 -3.05
C LEU A 109 4.26 -1.13 -4.51
N VAL A 110 4.95 0.00 -4.71
CA VAL A 110 5.28 0.51 -6.05
C VAL A 110 6.11 -0.51 -6.84
N ASN A 111 7.09 -1.15 -6.21
CA ASN A 111 7.92 -2.16 -6.87
C ASN A 111 7.10 -3.40 -7.24
N THR A 112 6.22 -3.85 -6.36
CA THR A 112 5.28 -4.94 -6.61
C THR A 112 4.37 -4.63 -7.80
N LEU A 113 3.74 -3.45 -7.80
CA LEU A 113 2.85 -3.01 -8.90
C LEU A 113 3.60 -2.85 -10.23
N LYS A 114 4.85 -2.38 -10.20
CA LYS A 114 5.69 -2.32 -11.41
C LYS A 114 5.93 -3.70 -12.01
N GLN A 115 6.17 -4.71 -11.18
CA GLN A 115 6.39 -6.07 -11.67
C GLN A 115 5.08 -6.69 -12.14
N PHE A 116 4.01 -6.56 -11.36
CA PHE A 116 2.66 -6.98 -11.74
C PHE A 116 2.25 -6.39 -13.10
N SER A 117 2.52 -5.10 -13.32
CA SER A 117 2.22 -4.41 -14.57
C SER A 117 2.96 -4.97 -15.79
N LYS A 118 4.09 -5.67 -15.62
CA LYS A 118 4.85 -6.26 -16.72
C LYS A 118 4.35 -7.66 -17.08
N ASP A 119 3.96 -8.41 -16.06
CA ASP A 119 3.75 -9.86 -16.19
C ASP A 119 2.28 -10.25 -16.32
N TYR A 120 1.35 -9.40 -15.85
CA TYR A 120 -0.08 -9.73 -15.77
C TYR A 120 -0.94 -8.77 -16.59
N ILE A 121 -1.19 -7.55 -16.09
CA ILE A 121 -2.00 -6.53 -16.77
C ILE A 121 -1.30 -5.18 -16.70
N VAL A 122 -1.19 -4.47 -17.83
CA VAL A 122 -0.52 -3.17 -17.87
C VAL A 122 -1.26 -2.16 -17.00
N ILE A 123 -0.52 -1.54 -16.08
CA ILE A 123 -0.99 -0.38 -15.31
C ILE A 123 -0.43 0.87 -15.98
N HIS A 124 -1.32 1.72 -16.48
CA HIS A 124 -0.98 3.00 -17.06
C HIS A 124 -0.59 4.00 -15.98
N ARG A 125 -1.42 4.15 -14.94
CA ARG A 125 -1.23 5.14 -13.87
C ARG A 125 -1.49 4.55 -12.49
N VAL A 126 -0.72 4.99 -11.52
CA VAL A 126 -0.95 4.77 -10.10
C VAL A 126 -1.03 6.13 -9.41
N TYR A 127 -2.15 6.39 -8.73
CA TYR A 127 -2.31 7.55 -7.86
C TYR A 127 -2.24 7.11 -6.40
N ILE A 128 -1.41 7.80 -5.62
CA ILE A 128 -1.28 7.59 -4.17
C ILE A 128 -1.72 8.90 -3.51
N GLY A 129 -2.83 8.84 -2.77
CA GLY A 129 -3.49 10.00 -2.16
C GLY A 129 -4.34 10.84 -3.12
N GLY A 130 -4.95 11.88 -2.57
CA GLY A 130 -5.83 12.84 -3.24
C GLY A 130 -7.19 12.26 -3.57
N GLU A 131 -7.89 12.84 -4.53
CA GLU A 131 -9.08 12.26 -5.16
C GLU A 131 -8.82 11.99 -6.64
N ASN A 132 -9.54 11.04 -7.24
CA ASN A 132 -9.56 10.86 -8.69
C ASN A 132 -10.82 11.50 -9.30
N GLU A 133 -10.65 12.54 -10.11
CA GLU A 133 -11.78 13.23 -10.75
C GLU A 133 -12.59 12.31 -11.69
N ASP A 134 -11.92 11.33 -12.32
CA ASP A 134 -12.56 10.35 -13.21
C ASP A 134 -13.41 9.33 -12.43
N TRP A 135 -13.08 9.11 -11.15
CA TRP A 135 -13.81 8.21 -10.25
C TRP A 135 -13.73 8.68 -8.79
N PRO A 136 -14.59 9.65 -8.40
CA PRO A 136 -14.52 10.29 -7.10
C PRO A 136 -14.94 9.36 -5.97
N ILE A 137 -14.48 9.66 -4.77
CA ILE A 137 -14.83 8.91 -3.56
C ILE A 137 -16.33 9.10 -3.26
N PRO A 138 -17.08 8.05 -2.86
CA PRO A 138 -18.49 8.19 -2.51
C PRO A 138 -18.65 9.15 -1.31
N ARG A 139 -19.59 10.10 -1.42
CA ARG A 139 -19.79 11.16 -0.40
C ARG A 139 -20.18 10.62 0.98
N ASP A 140 -20.87 9.48 1.04
CA ASP A 140 -21.31 8.87 2.31
C ASP A 140 -20.15 8.23 3.07
N GLN A 141 -19.19 7.65 2.35
CA GLN A 141 -17.97 7.13 2.95
C GLN A 141 -17.16 8.26 3.62
N HIS A 142 -17.14 9.44 3.00
CA HIS A 142 -16.50 10.62 3.58
C HIS A 142 -17.07 11.05 4.95
N ALA A 143 -18.34 10.73 5.25
CA ALA A 143 -19.00 11.08 6.52
C ALA A 143 -18.77 10.02 7.61
N ASP A 144 -18.87 8.74 7.25
CA ASP A 144 -18.60 7.62 8.18
C ASP A 144 -17.14 7.61 8.68
N PHE A 145 -16.19 8.11 7.86
CA PHE A 145 -14.78 8.22 8.24
C PHE A 145 -14.49 9.37 9.20
N VAL A 146 -15.22 10.49 9.13
CA VAL A 146 -15.04 11.62 10.06
C VAL A 146 -15.55 11.26 11.46
N ASP A 147 -16.64 10.50 11.54
CA ASP A 147 -17.18 10.03 12.83
C ASP A 147 -16.34 8.92 13.48
N ALA A 148 -15.57 8.14 12.71
CA ALA A 148 -14.66 7.13 13.24
C ALA A 148 -13.35 7.69 13.83
N MET A 149 -13.05 8.98 13.61
CA MET A 149 -11.89 9.69 14.15
C MET A 149 -12.19 10.50 15.42
N HIS A 150 -13.43 10.39 15.96
CA HIS A 150 -13.87 11.01 17.22
C HIS A 150 -14.24 9.95 18.27
#